data_AF-A0A077N947-F1
#
_entry.id   AF-A0A077N947-F1
#
_cell.length_a   1.000
_cell.length_b   1.000
_cell.length_c   1.000
_cell.angle_alpha   90.00
_cell.angle_beta   90.00
_cell.angle_gamma   90.00
#
_symmetry.space_group_name_H-M   'P 1'
#
loop_
_entity.id
_entity.type
_entity.pdbx_description
1 polymer ?
#
loop_
_entity_poly.entity_id
_entity_poly.type
_entity_poly.pdbx_seq_one_letter_code
_entity_poly.pdbx_strand_id
1 'polypeptide(L)'
;MKFGDGYEQRVKDGINNQLKRYQLSFVEKVDTGRAIDEFLRVRGAVESFTWRTSDDNQLRTFVCRSWTVNRQRVIWSISCTFEEVVA
;
A
#
# COMPACT_ATOMS: atom_id res chain seq x y z
N MET A 1 11.72 -23.04 -14.30
CA MET A 1 11.65 -22.19 -13.10
C MET A 1 10.67 -21.07 -13.37
N LYS A 2 9.41 -21.24 -12.94
CA LYS A 2 8.42 -20.17 -12.84
C LYS A 2 8.08 -20.09 -11.36
N PHE A 3 8.73 -19.18 -10.64
CA PHE A 3 8.36 -18.85 -9.27
C PHE A 3 7.27 -17.79 -9.37
N GLY A 4 6.02 -18.18 -9.18
CA GLY A 4 4.88 -17.29 -9.30
C GLY A 4 3.67 -17.66 -8.45
N ASP A 5 3.75 -18.73 -7.65
CA ASP A 5 2.70 -19.06 -6.69
C ASP A 5 3.03 -18.37 -5.37
N GLY A 6 2.92 -17.03 -5.39
CA GLY A 6 3.03 -16.18 -4.21
C GLY A 6 1.79 -16.32 -3.34
N TYR A 7 1.73 -17.40 -2.60
CA TYR A 7 0.83 -17.57 -1.47
C TYR A 7 1.05 -16.42 -0.48
N GLU A 8 0.04 -15.59 -0.22
CA GLU A 8 -0.06 -14.88 1.06
C GLU A 8 -1.48 -15.00 1.62
N GLN A 9 -1.72 -16.19 2.18
CA GLN A 9 -2.25 -16.38 3.53
C GLN A 9 -3.38 -15.44 3.97
N ARG A 10 -4.62 -15.91 3.77
CA ARG A 10 -5.79 -15.46 4.53
C ARG A 10 -5.53 -15.78 6.01
N VAL A 11 -5.08 -14.81 6.80
CA VAL A 11 -5.11 -14.92 8.26
C VAL A 11 -6.58 -14.89 8.67
N LYS A 12 -7.19 -16.08 8.68
CA LYS A 12 -8.37 -16.39 9.48
C LYS A 12 -7.87 -16.50 10.91
N ASP A 13 -7.90 -15.41 11.66
CA ASP A 13 -7.84 -15.49 13.12
C ASP A 13 -8.82 -14.49 13.73
N GLY A 14 -9.72 -15.04 14.54
CA GLY A 14 -10.64 -14.42 15.50
C GLY A 14 -11.11 -12.98 15.29
N ILE A 15 -12.44 -12.85 15.15
CA ILE A 15 -13.25 -11.60 15.16
C ILE A 15 -13.43 -10.99 13.76
N ASN A 16 -14.66 -11.09 13.25
CA ASN A 16 -15.12 -10.56 11.96
C ASN A 16 -14.96 -9.03 11.88
N ASN A 17 -13.75 -8.55 11.60
CA ASN A 17 -13.56 -7.30 10.88
C ASN A 17 -12.89 -7.68 9.57
N GLN A 18 -13.63 -7.64 8.46
CA GLN A 18 -13.07 -7.89 7.12
C GLN A 18 -12.19 -6.69 6.73
N LEU A 19 -11.04 -6.56 7.39
CA LEU A 19 -10.04 -5.53 7.09
C LEU A 19 -9.58 -5.73 5.65
N LYS A 20 -9.76 -4.70 4.83
CA LYS A 20 -9.39 -4.74 3.42
C LYS A 20 -7.88 -4.58 3.26
N ARG A 21 -7.33 -5.26 2.25
CA ARG A 21 -5.94 -5.13 1.82
C ARG A 21 -5.91 -4.72 0.35
N TYR A 22 -5.16 -3.68 0.03
CA TYR A 22 -5.00 -3.17 -1.34
C TYR A 22 -3.54 -3.22 -1.75
N GLN A 23 -3.27 -3.91 -2.87
CA GLN A 23 -1.98 -3.86 -3.51
C GLN A 23 -2.01 -2.77 -4.59
N LEU A 24 -1.23 -1.72 -4.37
CA LEU A 24 -1.23 -0.53 -5.21
C LEU A 24 0.08 -0.44 -5.98
N SER A 25 0.00 0.07 -7.21
CA SER A 25 1.16 0.35 -8.05
C SER A 25 0.99 1.71 -8.71
N PHE A 26 1.98 2.58 -8.53
CA PHE A 26 2.03 3.92 -9.08
C PHE A 26 3.19 4.00 -10.07
N VAL A 27 2.97 4.59 -11.23
CA VAL A 27 4.00 4.84 -12.25
C VAL A 27 3.92 6.29 -12.63
N GLU A 28 4.79 7.10 -12.06
CA GLU A 28 4.66 8.55 -12.06
C GLU A 28 5.98 9.26 -12.40
N LYS A 29 5.92 10.53 -12.80
CA LYS A 29 7.12 11.34 -13.00
C LYS A 29 7.91 11.48 -11.70
N VAL A 30 9.21 11.76 -11.80
CA VAL A 30 10.12 11.87 -10.64
C VAL A 30 9.57 12.73 -9.51
N ASP A 31 8.99 13.90 -9.80
CA ASP A 31 8.47 14.81 -8.77
C ASP A 31 7.33 14.19 -7.96
N THR A 32 6.34 13.61 -8.65
CA THR A 32 5.22 12.90 -8.02
C THR A 32 5.70 11.63 -7.31
N GLY A 33 6.56 10.84 -7.95
CA GLY A 33 7.13 9.63 -7.36
C GLY A 33 7.90 9.91 -6.08
N ARG A 34 8.67 11.01 -6.03
CA ARG A 34 9.36 11.46 -4.82
C ARG A 34 8.37 11.84 -3.72
N ALA A 35 7.30 12.57 -4.05
CA ALA A 35 6.27 12.93 -3.08
C ALA A 35 5.56 11.70 -2.50
N ILE A 36 5.29 10.67 -3.32
CA ILE A 36 4.71 9.40 -2.87
C ILE A 36 5.70 8.67 -1.94
N ASP A 37 6.96 8.52 -2.34
CA ASP A 37 7.99 7.86 -1.51
C ASP A 37 8.17 8.59 -0.16
N GLU A 38 8.18 9.93 -0.17
CA GLU A 38 8.27 10.72 1.06
C GLU A 38 7.02 10.56 1.94
N PHE A 39 5.83 10.62 1.36
CA PHE A 39 4.57 10.39 2.09
C PHE A 39 4.57 9.01 2.77
N LEU A 40 4.97 7.98 2.02
CA LEU A 40 5.07 6.61 2.52
C LEU A 40 6.20 6.47 3.54
N ARG A 41 7.32 7.17 3.43
CA ARG A 41 8.40 7.12 4.42
C ARG A 41 8.02 7.80 5.74
N VAL A 42 7.29 8.91 5.68
CA VAL A 42 6.85 9.65 6.88
C VAL A 42 5.81 8.85 7.67
N ARG A 43 4.92 8.12 6.98
CA ARG A 43 3.80 7.39 7.60
C ARG A 43 4.07 5.89 7.76
N GLY A 44 4.72 5.30 6.77
CA GLY A 44 5.04 3.87 6.60
C GLY A 44 6.20 3.39 7.47
N ALA A 45 5.98 3.48 8.77
CA ALA A 45 6.51 2.50 9.71
C ALA A 45 5.71 2.51 11.01
N VAL A 46 4.90 3.54 11.26
CA VAL A 46 4.26 3.74 12.59
C VAL A 46 2.87 4.40 12.52
N GLU A 47 2.57 5.23 11.52
CA GLU A 47 1.35 6.04 11.51
C GLU A 47 0.31 5.57 10.49
N SER A 48 -0.94 5.45 10.95
CA SER A 48 -2.08 5.22 10.08
C SER A 48 -2.53 6.50 9.37
N PHE A 49 -3.02 6.37 8.15
CA PHE A 49 -3.56 7.48 7.37
C PHE A 49 -4.92 7.13 6.78
N THR A 50 -5.69 8.17 6.50
CA THR A 50 -6.99 8.00 5.87
C THR A 50 -6.84 7.95 4.36
N TRP A 51 -7.43 6.94 3.73
CA TRP A 51 -7.44 6.77 2.29
C TRP A 51 -8.84 6.41 1.81
N ARG A 52 -9.22 6.95 0.66
CA ARG A 52 -10.50 6.66 0.03
C ARG A 52 -10.32 5.44 -0.87
N THR A 53 -11.01 4.37 -0.53
CA THR A 53 -10.95 3.09 -1.22
C THR A 53 -11.42 3.20 -2.65
N SER A 54 -10.76 2.47 -3.55
CA SER A 54 -11.07 2.52 -4.97
C SER A 54 -12.31 1.70 -5.38
N ASP A 55 -12.74 0.75 -4.55
CA ASP A 55 -13.84 -0.18 -4.85
C ASP A 55 -15.20 0.33 -4.36
N ASP A 56 -15.29 0.89 -3.15
CA ASP A 56 -16.54 1.40 -2.55
C ASP A 56 -16.52 2.91 -2.25
N ASN A 57 -15.44 3.61 -2.61
CA ASN A 57 -15.29 5.06 -2.44
C ASN A 57 -15.47 5.56 -0.99
N GLN A 58 -15.25 4.66 -0.03
CA GLN A 58 -15.37 4.92 1.40
C GLN A 58 -14.05 5.43 1.96
N LEU A 59 -14.15 6.35 2.91
CA LEU A 59 -12.99 6.86 3.60
C LEU A 59 -12.69 5.95 4.80
N ARG A 60 -11.54 5.26 4.79
CA ARG A 60 -11.14 4.31 5.85
C ARG A 60 -9.69 4.57 6.26
N THR A 61 -9.28 3.96 7.36
CA THR A 61 -7.94 4.12 7.94
C THR A 61 -7.05 2.95 7.54
N PHE A 62 -5.87 3.25 7.00
CA PHE A 62 -4.92 2.28 6.49
C PHE A 62 -3.53 2.51 7.06
N VAL A 63 -2.73 1.44 7.07
CA VAL A 63 -1.28 1.50 7.26
C VAL A 63 -0.59 0.95 6.01
N CYS A 64 0.58 1.49 5.69
CA CYS A 64 1.46 0.95 4.65
C CYS A 64 2.70 0.34 5.31
N ARG A 65 2.70 -0.99 5.50
CA ARG A 65 3.80 -1.68 6.18
C ARG A 65 5.05 -1.85 5.32
N SER A 66 4.85 -1.94 4.01
CA SER A 66 5.94 -2.17 3.06
C SER A 66 5.64 -1.50 1.73
N TRP A 67 6.68 -0.90 1.16
CA TRP A 67 6.68 -0.39 -0.20
C TRP A 67 8.06 -0.56 -0.83
N THR A 68 8.06 -0.67 -2.16
CA THR A 68 9.25 -0.76 -2.98
C THR A 68 9.23 0.36 -4.00
N VAL A 69 10.37 1.00 -4.21
CA VAL A 69 10.53 2.10 -5.18
C VAL A 69 11.59 1.73 -6.21
N ASN A 70 11.19 1.70 -7.48
CA ASN A 70 12.09 1.65 -8.62
C ASN A 70 12.29 3.08 -9.16
N ARG A 71 13.49 3.63 -8.96
CA ARG A 71 13.82 5.01 -9.34
C ARG A 71 14.48 5.03 -10.71
N GLN A 72 13.75 5.40 -11.75
CA GLN A 72 14.34 5.68 -13.06
C GLN A 72 14.56 7.18 -13.25
N ARG A 73 15.29 7.56 -14.31
CA ARG A 73 15.66 8.97 -14.56
C ARG A 73 14.47 9.91 -14.75
N VAL A 74 13.37 9.40 -15.31
CA VAL A 74 12.20 10.21 -15.70
C VAL A 74 10.93 9.76 -14.96
N ILE A 75 10.82 8.47 -14.68
CA ILE A 75 9.63 7.84 -14.12
C ILE A 75 10.05 7.00 -12.92
N TRP A 76 9.26 7.04 -11.85
CA TRP A 76 9.41 6.19 -10.70
C TRP A 76 8.24 5.22 -10.66
N SER A 77 8.53 3.96 -10.37
CA SER A 77 7.50 2.94 -10.14
C SER A 77 7.50 2.55 -8.68
N ILE A 78 6.35 2.66 -8.03
CA ILE A 78 6.19 2.42 -6.59
C ILE A 78 5.13 1.35 -6.41
N SER A 79 5.45 0.29 -5.68
CA SER A 79 4.50 -0.76 -5.31
C SER A 79 4.38 -0.80 -3.80
N CYS A 80 3.17 -0.76 -3.28
CA CYS A 80 2.92 -0.77 -1.83
C CYS A 80 1.68 -1.57 -1.49
N THR A 81 1.59 -1.98 -0.22
CA THR A 81 0.43 -2.69 0.32
C THR A 81 -0.20 -1.86 1.42
N PHE A 82 -1.47 -1.49 1.23
CA PHE A 82 -2.27 -0.83 2.25
C PHE A 82 -3.11 -1.88 2.98
N GLU A 83 -3.05 -1.87 4.30
CA GLU A 83 -3.85 -2.73 5.17
C GLU A 83 -4.76 -1.87 6.02
N GLU A 84 -6.07 -2.12 5.95
CA GLU A 84 -7.05 -1.44 6.78
C GLU A 84 -6.78 -1.76 8.26
N VAL A 85 -6.89 -0.76 9.12
CA VAL A 85 -6.77 -0.92 10.57
C VAL A 85 -7.98 -0.33 11.26
N VAL A 86 -8.37 -0.94 12.38
CA VAL A 86 -9.36 -0.35 13.27
C VAL A 86 -8.68 0.81 14.00
N ALA A 87 -9.20 2.02 13.81
CA ALA A 87 -8.73 3.22 14.50
C ALA A 87 -9.18 3.24 15.97
#